data_AF-A0A4U9UDN4-F1
#
_entry.id   AF-A0A4U9UDN4-F1
#
_cell.length_a   1.000
_cell.length_b   1.000
_cell.length_c   1.000
_cell.angle_alpha   90.00
_cell.angle_beta   90.00
_cell.angle_gamma   90.00
#
_symmetry.space_group_name_H-M   'P 1'
#
loop_
_entity.id
_entity.type
_entity.pdbx_description
1 polymer ?
#
loop_
_entity_poly.entity_id
_entity_poly.type
_entity_poly.pdbx_seq_one_letter_code
_entity_poly.pdbx_strand_id
1 'polypeptide(L)' 'MCRRAYWQARREAELARGDAAWTPKARERVVSYALRAYATLATSADKGAVRDKSKLGG' A
#
# COMPACT_ATOMS: atom_id res chain seq x y z
N MET A 1 -17.41 7.58 -20.37
CA MET A 1 -17.60 8.23 -19.06
C MET A 1 -16.52 9.29 -18.86
N CYS A 2 -16.89 10.51 -18.47
CA CYS A 2 -15.93 11.61 -18.24
C CYS A 2 -15.01 11.28 -17.04
N ARG A 3 -13.70 11.46 -17.20
CA ARG A 3 -12.66 11.03 -16.24
C ARG A 3 -12.92 11.54 -14.82
N ARG A 4 -13.36 12.81 -14.68
CA ARG A 4 -13.65 13.44 -13.38
C ARG A 4 -14.82 12.79 -12.63
N ALA A 5 -15.88 12.41 -13.33
CA ALA A 5 -17.04 11.74 -12.72
C ALA A 5 -16.65 10.34 -12.21
N TYR A 6 -15.76 9.65 -12.93
CA TYR A 6 -15.25 8.33 -12.53
C TYR A 6 -14.44 8.39 -11.23
N TRP A 7 -13.55 9.38 -11.07
CA TRP A 7 -12.77 9.56 -9.83
C TRP A 7 -13.67 9.80 -8.62
N GLN A 8 -14.71 10.63 -8.76
CA GLN A 8 -15.64 10.90 -7.67
C GLN A 8 -16.41 9.64 -7.27
N ALA A 9 -16.97 8.91 -8.24
CA ALA A 9 -17.68 7.67 -7.96
C ALA A 9 -16.81 6.63 -7.23
N ARG A 10 -15.52 6.52 -7.61
CA ARG A 10 -14.56 5.63 -6.93
C ARG A 10 -14.29 6.08 -5.48
N ARG A 11 -14.16 7.39 -5.26
CA ARG A 11 -13.94 7.96 -3.92
C ARG A 11 -15.16 7.76 -3.03
N GLU A 12 -16.36 8.03 -3.53
CA GLU A 12 -17.62 7.82 -2.81
C GLU A 12 -17.82 6.36 -2.43
N ALA A 13 -17.54 5.44 -3.36
CA ALA A 13 -17.63 4.00 -3.09
C ALA A 13 -16.65 3.53 -2.00
N GLU A 14 -15.43 4.09 -1.92
CA GLU A 14 -14.51 3.78 -0.82
C GLU A 14 -14.95 4.46 0.49
N LEU A 15 -15.39 5.72 0.47
CA LEU A 15 -15.91 6.40 1.67
C LEU A 15 -17.10 5.67 2.29
N ALA A 16 -17.97 5.08 1.47
CA ALA A 16 -19.10 4.28 1.94
C ALA A 16 -18.68 3.00 2.70
N ARG A 17 -17.43 2.54 2.56
CA ARG A 17 -16.90 1.38 3.30
C ARG A 17 -16.45 1.74 4.73
N GLY A 18 -16.43 3.01 5.11
CA GLY A 18 -16.05 3.45 6.45
C GLY A 18 -14.64 3.01 6.83
N ASP A 19 -14.50 2.31 7.96
CA ASP A 19 -13.20 1.87 8.49
C ASP A 19 -12.45 0.91 7.56
N ALA A 20 -13.17 0.21 6.69
CA ALA A 20 -12.58 -0.65 5.69
C ALA A 20 -12.24 0.08 4.38
N ALA A 21 -12.40 1.40 4.30
CA ALA A 21 -12.07 2.18 3.11
C ALA A 21 -10.56 2.05 2.77
N TRP A 22 -10.24 1.94 1.48
CA TRP A 22 -8.85 1.83 0.97
C TRP A 22 -8.07 0.60 1.45
N THR A 23 -8.73 -0.37 2.09
CA THR A 23 -8.11 -1.65 2.44
C THR A 23 -8.40 -2.72 1.38
N PRO A 24 -7.49 -3.70 1.18
CA PRO A 24 -7.71 -4.81 0.27
C PRO A 24 -8.88 -5.70 0.72
N LYS A 25 -9.76 -6.08 -0.21
CA LYS A 25 -11.03 -6.80 0.11
C LYS A 25 -10.84 -8.27 0.51
N ALA A 26 -9.97 -9.00 -0.18
CA ALA A 26 -9.69 -10.41 0.08
C ALA A 26 -8.23 -10.70 -0.27
N ARG A 27 -7.31 -10.36 0.64
CA ARG A 27 -5.88 -10.63 0.47
C ARG A 27 -5.42 -11.70 1.45
N GLU A 28 -5.43 -12.94 1.00
CA GLU A 28 -4.83 -14.06 1.73
C GLU A 28 -3.47 -14.39 1.12
N ARG A 29 -2.40 -13.91 1.76
CA ARG A 29 -1.03 -14.25 1.39
C ARG A 29 -0.22 -14.49 2.65
N VAL A 30 0.47 -15.63 2.68
CA VAL A 30 1.46 -15.89 3.72
C VAL A 30 2.67 -14.99 3.49
N VAL A 31 2.96 -14.12 4.45
CA VAL A 31 4.14 -13.26 4.42
C VAL A 31 5.20 -13.85 5.33
N SER A 32 6.28 -14.36 4.73
CA SER A 32 7.39 -14.94 5.48
C SER A 32 8.08 -13.91 6.38
N TYR A 33 8.81 -14.39 7.38
CA TYR A 33 9.61 -13.52 8.25
C TYR A 33 10.61 -12.66 7.45
N ALA A 34 11.31 -13.26 6.49
CA ALA A 34 12.23 -12.53 5.62
C ALA A 34 11.54 -11.41 4.83
N LEU A 35 10.31 -11.63 4.34
CA LEU A 35 9.54 -10.61 3.61
C LEU A 35 9.08 -9.47 4.53
N ARG A 36 8.77 -9.76 5.79
CA ARG A 36 8.46 -8.73 6.80
C ARG A 36 9.70 -7.86 7.09
N ALA A 37 10.85 -8.49 7.30
CA ALA A 37 12.12 -7.77 7.50
C ALA A 37 12.53 -6.95 6.26
N TYR A 38 12.29 -7.47 5.05
CA TYR A 38 12.52 -6.71 3.82
C TYR A 38 11.68 -5.43 3.76
N ALA A 39 10.40 -5.53 4.14
CA ALA A 39 9.45 -4.43 4.04
C ALA A 39 9.82 -3.24 4.95
N THR A 40 10.48 -3.48 6.09
CA THR A 40 10.93 -2.38 6.97
C THR A 40 12.06 -1.57 6.34
N LEU A 41 12.88 -2.21 5.50
CA LEU A 41 14.04 -1.61 4.84
C LEU A 41 13.69 -0.93 3.50
N ALA A 42 12.67 -1.42 2.79
CA ALA A 42 12.32 -0.93 1.46
C ALA A 42 11.87 0.54 1.50
N THR A 43 12.40 1.34 0.57
CA THR A 43 11.95 2.72 0.33
C THR A 43 10.80 2.77 -0.67
N SER A 44 10.22 3.95 -0.84
CA SER A 44 9.11 4.17 -1.76
C SER A 44 9.50 3.89 -3.22
N ALA A 45 8.52 3.50 -4.04
CA ALA A 45 8.73 3.10 -5.42
C ALA A 45 9.24 4.24 -6.32
N ASP A 46 8.83 5.48 -6.03
CA ASP A 46 9.33 6.70 -6.69
C ASP A 46 10.84 6.92 -6.46
N LYS A 47 11.40 6.38 -5.37
CA LYS A 47 12.83 6.44 -5.03
C LYS A 47 13.61 5.21 -5.51
N GLY A 48 12.96 4.35 -6.32
CA GLY A 48 13.55 3.12 -6.85
C GLY A 48 13.47 1.90 -5.91
N ALA A 49 12.70 1.98 -4.82
CA ALA A 49 12.51 0.87 -3.87
C ALA A 49 13.83 0.28 -3.31
N VAL A 50 14.87 1.12 -3.23
CA VAL A 50 16.16 0.76 -2.65
C VAL A 50 16.01 0.47 -1.16
N ARG A 51 16.92 -0.34 -0.61
CA ARG A 51 16.90 -0.72 0.81
C ARG A 51 17.70 0.28 1.61
N ASP A 52 17.05 0.87 2.59
CA ASP A 52 17.66 1.83 3.50
C ASP A 52 18.53 1.11 4.53
N LYS A 53 19.86 1.25 4.39
CA LYS A 53 20.85 0.62 5.27
C LYS A 53 20.90 1.29 6.65
N SER A 54 20.45 2.53 6.80
CA SER A 54 20.44 3.22 8.10
C SER A 54 19.56 2.48 9.13
N LYS A 55 18.55 1.75 8.65
CA LYS A 55 17.64 0.95 9.47
C LYS A 55 18.23 -0.38 9.98
N LEU A 56 19.46 -0.71 9.59
CA LEU A 56 20.16 -1.92 10.04
C LEU A 56 21.04 -1.70 11.27
N GLY A 57 21.19 -0.45 11.74
CA GLY A 57 22.01 -0.10 12.90
C GLY A 57 23.50 0.06 12.54
N GLY A 58 24.00 1.28 12.71
CA GLY A 58 25.37 1.71 12.43
C GLY A 58 25.40 3.20 12.12
#